data_AF-A0A7Y4GWQ8-F1
#
_entry.id   AF-A0A7Y4GWQ8-F1
#
_cell.length_a   1.000
_cell.length_b   1.000
_cell.length_c   1.000
_cell.angle_alpha   90.00
_cell.angle_beta   90.00
_cell.angle_gamma   90.00
#
_symmetry.space_group_name_H-M   'P 1'
#
loop_
_entity.id
_entity.type
_entity.pdbx_description
1 polymer ?
#
loop_
_entity_poly.entity_id
_entity_poly.type
_entity_poly.pdbx_seq_one_letter_code
_entity_poly.pdbx_strand_id
1 'polypeptide(L)' 'MPVFVYVHTSKQVGDAEHIKVFASVDAAEKCFEENAPEGIAFEYEVLE' A
#
# COMPACT_ATOMS: atom_id res chain seq x y z
N MET A 1 12.56 -9.61 5.01
CA MET A 1 12.24 -8.93 3.71
C MET A 1 11.16 -7.90 3.99
N PRO A 2 11.32 -6.64 3.59
CA PRO A 2 10.29 -5.63 3.80
C PRO A 2 9.10 -5.85 2.87
N VAL A 3 7.91 -5.49 3.35
CA VAL A 3 6.70 -5.34 2.52
C VAL A 3 6.19 -3.93 2.66
N PHE A 4 5.58 -3.42 1.60
CA PHE A 4 5.04 -2.06 1.54
C PHE A 4 3.54 -2.15 1.58
N VAL A 5 2.93 -1.49 2.55
CA VAL A 5 1.48 -1.51 2.75
C VAL A 5 0.92 -0.16 2.41
N TYR A 6 -0.05 -0.15 1.50
CA TYR A 6 -0.82 1.01 1.10
C TYR A 6 -2.21 0.95 1.70
N VAL A 7 -2.66 2.09 2.25
CA VAL A 7 -4.02 2.25 2.79
C VAL A 7 -4.78 3.29 1.96
N HIS A 8 -5.86 2.85 1.32
CA HIS A 8 -6.76 3.71 0.55
C HIS A 8 -7.76 4.39 1.50
N THR A 9 -7.43 5.58 1.96
CA THR A 9 -8.17 6.30 3.02
C THR A 9 -9.63 6.64 2.67
N SER A 10 -9.98 6.67 1.38
CA SER A 10 -11.37 6.88 0.94
C SER A 10 -12.22 5.59 0.88
N LYS A 11 -11.64 4.41 1.13
CA LYS A 11 -12.34 3.12 1.13
C LYS A 11 -12.65 2.68 2.56
N GLN A 12 -13.78 2.02 2.75
CA GLN A 12 -14.19 1.54 4.06
C GLN A 12 -13.42 0.26 4.45
N VAL A 13 -13.19 0.05 5.76
CA VAL A 13 -12.56 -1.17 6.26
C VAL A 13 -13.39 -2.39 5.82
N GLY A 14 -12.72 -3.36 5.19
CA GLY A 14 -13.34 -4.55 4.58
C GLY A 14 -13.57 -4.43 3.07
N ASP A 15 -13.36 -3.26 2.47
CA ASP A 15 -13.29 -3.11 1.01
C ASP A 15 -12.02 -3.80 0.49
N ALA A 16 -12.16 -4.54 -0.62
CA ALA A 16 -11.04 -5.27 -1.22
C ALA A 16 -9.90 -4.34 -1.69
N GLU A 17 -10.19 -3.07 -1.94
CA GLU A 17 -9.24 -2.05 -2.35
C GLU A 17 -8.75 -1.19 -1.18
N HIS A 18 -9.18 -1.45 0.06
CA HIS A 18 -8.75 -0.68 1.23
C HIS A 18 -7.24 -0.85 1.47
N ILE A 19 -6.73 -2.08 1.38
CA ILE A 19 -5.33 -2.39 1.64
C ILE A 19 -4.72 -3.04 0.41
N LYS A 20 -3.55 -2.54 -0.01
CA LYS A 20 -2.68 -3.19 -0.99
C LYS A 20 -1.32 -3.47 -0.36
N VAL A 21 -0.75 -4.63 -0.65
CA VAL A 21 0.56 -5.05 -0.14
C VAL A 21 1.48 -5.32 -1.31
N PHE A 22 2.68 -4.76 -1.26
CA PHE A 22 3.68 -4.87 -2.31
C PHE A 22 4.98 -5.45 -1.78
N ALA A 23 5.67 -6.20 -2.62
CA ALA A 23 6.97 -6.78 -2.30
C ALA A 23 8.16 -5.85 -2.63
N SER A 24 7.91 -4.73 -3.31
CA SER A 24 8.94 -3.75 -3.66
C SER A 24 8.40 -2.32 -3.61
N VAL A 25 9.31 -1.37 -3.36
CA VAL A 25 8.99 0.06 -3.29
C VAL A 25 8.55 0.58 -4.66
N ASP A 26 9.21 0.19 -5.75
CA ASP A 26 8.87 0.61 -7.12
C ASP A 26 7.43 0.24 -7.50
N ALA A 27 6.96 -0.94 -7.07
CA ALA A 27 5.60 -1.40 -7.31
C ALA A 27 4.58 -0.59 -6.49
N ALA A 28 4.95 -0.21 -5.27
CA ALA A 28 4.14 0.65 -4.44
C ALA A 28 4.06 2.07 -5.04
N GLU A 29 5.21 2.69 -5.38
CA GLU A 29 5.31 4.03 -5.97
C GLU A 29 4.49 4.16 -7.26
N LYS A 30 4.62 3.20 -8.18
CA LYS A 30 3.81 3.19 -9.41
C LYS A 30 2.31 3.10 -9.11
N CYS A 31 1.93 2.35 -8.08
CA CYS A 31 0.52 2.28 -7.66
C CYS A 31 0.02 3.63 -7.11
N PHE A 32 0.86 4.39 -6.40
CA PHE A 32 0.51 5.74 -5.90
C PHE A 32 0.26 6.72 -7.03
N GLU A 33 1.18 6.78 -8.00
CA GLU A 33 1.07 7.67 -9.16
C GLU A 33 -0.22 7.44 -9.95
N GLU A 34 -0.63 6.17 -10.11
CA GLU A 34 -1.79 5.79 -10.91
C GLU A 34 -3.13 5.84 -10.15
N ASN A 35 -3.16 5.58 -8.83
CA ASN A 35 -4.41 5.29 -8.12
C ASN A 35 -4.81 6.28 -7.04
N ALA A 36 -3.89 7.05 -6.43
CA ALA A 36 -4.28 7.98 -5.37
C ALA A 36 -3.19 9.01 -5.01
N PRO A 37 -3.41 10.31 -5.26
CA PRO A 37 -2.54 11.36 -4.72
C PRO A 37 -2.64 11.53 -3.19
N GLU A 38 -3.55 10.83 -2.51
CA GLU A 38 -3.90 11.05 -1.09
C GLU A 38 -3.60 9.87 -0.15
N GLY A 39 -3.21 8.71 -0.66
CA GLY A 39 -2.95 7.55 0.19
C GLY A 39 -1.52 7.53 0.72
N ILE A 40 -1.30 6.79 1.81
CA ILE A 40 -0.01 6.73 2.54
C ILE A 40 0.57 5.32 2.44
N ALA A 41 1.85 5.21 2.06
CA ALA A 41 2.63 3.98 2.15
C ALA A 41 3.35 3.91 3.47
N PHE A 42 3.41 2.71 4.03
CA PHE A 42 4.28 2.38 5.14
C PHE A 42 5.12 1.15 4.80
N GLU A 43 6.41 1.22 5.11
CA GLU A 43 7.31 0.07 5.06
C GLU A 43 7.17 -0.74 6.35
N TYR A 44 7.04 -2.06 6.21
CA TYR A 44 6.99 -3.00 7.32
C TYR A 44 8.03 -4.09 7.15
N GLU A 45 8.81 -4.34 8.20
CA GLU A 45 9.73 -5.47 8.25
C GLU A 45 8.95 -6.74 8.63
N VAL A 46 9.04 -7.78 7.79
CA VAL A 46 8.46 -9.10 8.10
C VAL A 46 9.41 -9.86 9.03
N LEU A 47 8.93 -10.17 10.23
CA LEU A 47 9.61 -11.03 11.21
C LEU A 47 9.25 -12.51 10.94
N GLU A 48 10.23 -13.42 10.98
CA GLU A 48 10.04 -14.88 10.85
C GLU A 48 9.44 -15.52 12.12
#